data_AF-A0A941DSU4-F1
#
_entry.id   AF-A0A941DSU4-F1
#
_cell.length_a   1.000
_cell.length_b   1.000
_cell.length_c   1.000
_cell.angle_alpha   90.00
_cell.angle_beta   90.00
_cell.angle_gamma   90.00
#
_symmetry.space_group_name_H-M   'P 1'
#
loop_
_entity.id
_entity.type
_entity.pdbx_description
1 polymer ?
#
loop_
_entity_poly.entity_id
_entity_poly.type
_entity_poly.pdbx_seq_one_letter_code
_entity_poly.pdbx_strand_id
1 'polypeptide(L)'
;MDENHDTRQVSLLPSGLKMTIRQDETVLQAALRQQILIPSSCRNGTCRACLCHKQSGDIRYLIEWPGLSPDEKAEGWMLPCVATAESDLVLQIPLAKLKNPA
;
A
#
# COMPACT_ATOMS: atom_id res chain seq x y z
N MET A 1 20.62 -14.52 14.75
CA MET A 1 19.81 -13.30 14.94
C MET A 1 18.57 -13.49 14.10
N ASP A 2 17.44 -13.56 14.77
CA ASP A 2 16.27 -14.33 14.36
C ASP A 2 15.56 -13.71 13.15
N GLU A 3 15.49 -14.53 12.11
CA GLU A 3 15.20 -14.23 10.73
C GLU A 3 13.68 -14.33 10.50
N ASN A 4 12.89 -13.55 11.24
CA ASN A 4 11.43 -13.64 11.17
C ASN A 4 10.89 -12.86 9.95
N HIS A 5 10.98 -13.49 8.79
CA HIS A 5 10.55 -12.96 7.49
C HIS A 5 9.04 -13.08 7.30
N ASP A 6 8.24 -12.42 8.14
CA ASP A 6 6.79 -12.32 7.87
C ASP A 6 6.56 -11.21 6.84
N THR A 7 6.75 -11.60 5.58
CA THR A 7 6.36 -10.78 4.42
C THR A 7 5.04 -11.25 3.86
N ARG A 8 4.19 -10.31 3.45
CA ARG A 8 2.96 -10.54 2.71
C ARG A 8 3.14 -10.16 1.24
N GLN A 9 2.34 -10.75 0.36
CA GLN A 9 2.33 -10.41 -1.06
C GLN A 9 1.28 -9.32 -1.36
N VAL A 10 1.64 -8.33 -2.16
CA VAL A 10 0.73 -7.27 -2.61
C VAL A 10 0.75 -7.23 -4.13
N SER A 11 -0.41 -7.46 -4.74
CA SER A 11 -0.60 -7.38 -6.19
C SER A 11 -1.23 -6.04 -6.57
N LEU A 12 -0.63 -5.35 -7.53
CA LEU A 12 -1.08 -4.06 -8.03
C LEU A 12 -1.75 -4.20 -9.39
N LEU A 13 -2.98 -3.75 -9.50
CA LEU A 13 -3.78 -3.72 -10.73
C LEU A 13 -4.00 -2.28 -11.22
N PRO A 14 -4.13 -2.05 -12.54
CA PRO A 14 -4.00 -3.01 -13.64
C PRO A 14 -2.55 -3.25 -14.08
N SER A 15 -1.57 -2.59 -13.45
CA SER A 15 -0.15 -2.69 -13.86
C SER A 15 0.43 -4.10 -13.80
N GLY A 16 -0.21 -5.04 -13.08
CA GLY A 16 0.22 -6.44 -12.95
C GLY A 16 1.47 -6.60 -12.08
N LEU A 17 1.90 -5.53 -11.39
CA LEU A 17 3.09 -5.52 -10.56
C LEU A 17 2.81 -6.28 -9.26
N LYS A 18 3.78 -7.07 -8.81
CA LYS A 18 3.71 -7.76 -7.52
C LYS A 18 4.86 -7.28 -6.67
N MET A 19 4.56 -6.98 -5.42
CA MET A 19 5.55 -6.62 -4.41
C MET A 19 5.35 -7.46 -3.14
N THR A 20 6.33 -7.41 -2.27
CA THR A 20 6.32 -7.99 -0.94
C THR A 20 6.52 -6.89 0.08
N ILE A 21 5.70 -6.94 1.13
CA ILE A 21 5.66 -5.98 2.22
C ILE A 21 5.98 -6.71 3.52
N ARG A 22 6.78 -6.10 4.39
CA ARG A 22 7.02 -6.59 5.75
C ARG A 22 6.02 -5.98 6.71
N GLN A 23 5.74 -6.65 7.83
CA GLN A 23 4.86 -6.11 8.88
C GLN A 23 5.34 -4.77 9.45
N ASP A 24 6.65 -4.51 9.42
CA ASP A 24 7.27 -3.29 9.96
C ASP A 24 7.28 -2.12 8.97
N GLU A 25 6.84 -2.31 7.71
CA GLU A 25 6.85 -1.26 6.69
C GLU A 25 5.47 -1.03 6.07
N THR A 26 5.22 0.21 5.64
CA THR A 26 3.98 0.57 4.92
C THR A 26 3.97 0.05 3.49
N VAL A 27 2.79 -0.08 2.89
CA VAL A 27 2.65 -0.45 1.47
C VAL A 27 3.42 0.50 0.56
N LEU A 28 3.45 1.79 0.87
CA LEU A 28 4.27 2.76 0.13
C LEU A 28 5.77 2.48 0.27
N GLN A 29 6.27 2.17 1.47
CA GLN A 29 7.69 1.86 1.67
C GLN A 29 8.09 0.56 0.95
N ALA A 30 7.26 -0.47 1.04
CA ALA A 30 7.44 -1.72 0.31
C ALA A 30 7.52 -1.49 -1.20
N ALA A 31 6.61 -0.67 -1.73
CA ALA A 31 6.62 -0.28 -3.13
C ALA A 31 7.93 0.42 -3.51
N LEU A 32 8.34 1.45 -2.76
CA LEU A 32 9.56 2.21 -3.01
C LEU A 32 10.82 1.34 -2.97
N ARG A 33 10.89 0.42 -2.00
CA ARG A 33 11.97 -0.57 -1.87
C ARG A 33 12.08 -1.46 -3.10
N GLN A 34 10.96 -1.82 -3.72
CA GLN A 34 10.90 -2.61 -4.94
C GLN A 34 10.90 -1.77 -6.22
N GLN A 35 11.29 -0.50 -6.10
CA GLN A 35 11.35 0.42 -7.23
C GLN A 35 9.97 0.65 -7.88
N ILE A 36 8.88 0.48 -7.14
CA ILE A 36 7.53 0.79 -7.60
C ILE A 36 7.16 2.16 -7.08
N LEU A 37 6.87 3.07 -8.02
CA LEU A 37 6.44 4.43 -7.71
C LEU A 37 4.93 4.47 -7.60
N ILE A 38 4.47 4.78 -6.40
CA ILE A 38 3.07 5.12 -6.11
C ILE A 38 2.99 6.64 -5.94
N PRO A 39 2.03 7.32 -6.58
CA PRO A 39 1.85 8.76 -6.37
C PRO A 39 1.62 9.04 -4.89
N SER A 40 2.46 9.88 -4.30
CA SER A 40 2.33 10.29 -2.90
C SER A 40 2.94 11.66 -2.72
N SER A 41 2.26 12.51 -1.94
CA SER A 41 2.70 13.90 -1.69
C SER A 41 3.11 14.08 -0.22
N CYS A 42 2.14 14.00 0.68
CA CYS A 42 2.32 14.18 2.12
C CYS A 42 2.95 12.99 2.86
N ARG A 43 2.72 11.75 2.39
CA ARG A 43 3.12 10.50 3.08
C ARG A 43 2.67 10.40 4.55
N ASN A 44 1.61 11.12 4.93
CA ASN A 44 1.06 11.14 6.30
C ASN A 44 -0.47 10.90 6.32
N GLY A 45 -1.05 10.40 5.21
CA GLY A 45 -2.46 10.03 5.15
C GLY A 45 -3.47 11.19 5.04
N THR A 46 -3.02 12.43 4.80
CA THR A 46 -3.92 13.62 4.76
C THR A 46 -4.22 14.12 3.33
N CYS A 47 -3.23 14.07 2.44
CA CYS A 47 -3.31 14.64 1.09
C CYS A 47 -4.11 13.80 0.10
N ARG A 48 -4.44 12.53 0.43
CA ARG A 48 -5.16 11.58 -0.44
C ARG A 48 -4.54 11.32 -1.81
N ALA A 49 -3.35 11.83 -2.09
CA ALA A 49 -2.61 11.56 -3.34
C ALA A 49 -2.26 10.07 -3.52
N CYS A 50 -2.10 9.35 -2.40
CA CYS A 50 -1.79 7.92 -2.38
C CYS A 50 -3.04 7.03 -2.43
N LEU A 51 -4.25 7.60 -2.47
CA LEU A 51 -5.52 6.87 -2.39
C LEU A 51 -5.62 5.78 -3.46
N CYS A 52 -5.95 4.57 -3.01
CA CYS A 52 -6.19 3.44 -3.89
C CYS A 52 -7.32 2.55 -3.38
N HIS A 53 -7.74 1.61 -4.21
CA HIS A 53 -8.84 0.71 -3.89
C HIS A 53 -8.32 -0.69 -3.56
N LYS A 54 -8.63 -1.19 -2.38
CA LYS A 54 -8.35 -2.56 -1.93
C LYS A 54 -9.42 -3.49 -2.51
N GLN A 55 -9.01 -4.35 -3.43
CA GLN A 55 -9.85 -5.39 -4.00
C GLN A 55 -9.95 -6.61 -3.07
N SER A 56 -8.87 -6.95 -2.36
CA SER A 56 -8.87 -8.08 -1.44
C SER A 56 -7.76 -7.98 -0.40
N GLY A 57 -7.93 -8.73 0.70
CA GLY A 57 -7.00 -8.82 1.82
C GLY A 57 -7.28 -7.85 2.96
N ASP A 58 -6.44 -7.87 3.99
CA ASP A 58 -6.60 -7.08 5.21
C ASP A 58 -5.40 -6.19 5.53
N ILE A 59 -5.70 -5.00 6.04
CA ILE A 59 -4.72 -3.91 6.22
C ILE A 59 -4.92 -3.25 7.57
N ARG A 60 -3.79 -2.85 8.16
CA ARG A 60 -3.75 -2.10 9.41
C ARG A 60 -3.25 -0.70 9.14
N TYR A 61 -3.96 0.30 9.64
CA TYR A 61 -3.49 1.68 9.61
C TYR A 61 -2.53 1.92 10.80
N LEU A 62 -1.39 2.56 10.52
CA LEU A 62 -0.43 3.00 11.54
C LEU A 62 -0.86 4.30 12.23
N ILE A 63 -1.92 4.94 11.73
CA ILE A 63 -2.49 6.17 12.28
C ILE A 63 -3.94 5.93 12.68
N GLU A 64 -4.38 6.56 13.76
CA GLU A 64 -5.76 6.46 14.24
C GLU A 64 -6.77 7.09 13.26
N TRP A 65 -6.38 8.20 12.64
CA TRP A 65 -7.27 9.02 11.79
C TRP A 65 -6.69 9.21 10.38
N PRO A 66 -6.79 8.19 9.50
CA PRO A 66 -6.56 8.41 8.08
C PRO A 66 -7.61 9.39 7.54
N GLY A 67 -7.23 10.22 6.55
CA GLY A 67 -8.14 11.13 5.85
C GLY A 67 -9.13 10.40 4.93
N LEU A 68 -9.76 9.35 5.45
CA LEU A 68 -10.73 8.46 4.83
C LEU A 68 -11.95 8.38 5.75
N SER A 69 -13.12 8.54 5.14
CA SER A 69 -14.40 8.32 5.80
C SER A 69 -14.61 6.82 6.05
N PRO A 70 -15.44 6.44 7.04
CA PRO A 70 -15.77 5.04 7.29
C PRO A 70 -16.46 4.37 6.08
N ASP A 71 -17.27 5.13 5.33
CA ASP A 71 -17.91 4.67 4.11
C ASP A 71 -16.88 4.28 3.04
N GLU A 72 -15.90 5.16 2.79
CA GLU A 72 -14.81 4.89 1.86
C GLU A 72 -14.04 3.63 2.24
N LYS A 73 -13.75 3.43 3.54
CA LYS A 73 -13.10 2.21 4.02
C LYS A 73 -13.96 0.96 3.76
N ALA A 74 -15.27 1.06 3.91
CA ALA A 74 -16.21 -0.02 3.65
C ALA A 74 -16.35 -0.34 2.16
N GLU A 75 -16.28 0.68 1.30
CA GLU A 75 -16.20 0.51 -0.15
C GLU A 75 -14.90 -0.18 -0.60
N GLY A 76 -13.83 -0.07 0.21
CA GLY A 76 -12.52 -0.66 -0.06
C GLY A 76 -11.43 0.37 -0.31
N TRP A 77 -11.70 1.66 -0.19
CA TRP A 77 -10.67 2.69 -0.32
C TRP A 77 -9.68 2.68 0.85
N MET A 78 -8.40 2.80 0.52
CA MET A 78 -7.32 2.81 1.50
C MET A 78 -6.16 3.73 1.12
N LEU A 79 -5.34 4.07 2.13
CA LEU A 79 -4.16 4.92 1.99
C LEU A 79 -2.89 4.08 2.23
N PRO A 80 -2.22 3.58 1.18
CA PRO A 80 -1.03 2.73 1.28
C PRO A 80 0.17 3.44 1.92
N CYS A 81 0.14 4.77 1.98
CA CYS A 81 1.20 5.56 2.59
C CYS A 81 1.23 5.51 4.13
N VAL A 82 0.18 5.02 4.76
CA VAL A 82 0.06 4.89 6.23
C VAL A 82 -0.59 3.57 6.64
N ALA A 83 -0.64 2.61 5.72
CA ALA A 83 -1.23 1.30 5.92
C ALA A 83 -0.17 0.21 5.72
N THR A 84 -0.22 -0.80 6.59
CA THR A 84 0.54 -2.05 6.49
C THR A 84 -0.40 -3.18 6.07
N ALA A 85 0.17 -4.24 5.48
CA ALA A 85 -0.60 -5.41 5.09
C ALA A 85 -0.57 -6.44 6.23
N GLU A 86 -1.75 -6.87 6.67
CA GLU A 86 -1.87 -7.99 7.61
C GLU A 86 -1.95 -9.33 6.88
N SER A 87 -2.36 -9.32 5.61
CA SER A 87 -2.49 -10.50 4.74
C SER A 87 -2.15 -10.16 3.29
N ASP A 88 -2.18 -11.15 2.40
CA ASP A 88 -1.96 -10.92 0.98
C ASP A 88 -3.02 -9.98 0.39
N LEU A 89 -2.57 -8.90 -0.25
CA LEU A 89 -3.43 -7.83 -0.73
C LEU A 89 -3.52 -7.81 -2.25
N VAL A 90 -4.69 -7.40 -2.73
CA VAL A 90 -4.87 -6.98 -4.12
C VAL A 90 -5.31 -5.53 -4.11
N LEU A 91 -4.48 -4.64 -4.65
CA LEU A 91 -4.72 -3.20 -4.68
C LEU A 91 -4.85 -2.73 -6.12
N GLN A 92 -5.87 -1.94 -6.39
CA GLN A 92 -6.06 -1.28 -7.67
C GLN A 92 -5.46 0.13 -7.59
N ILE A 93 -4.27 0.28 -8.18
CA ILE A 93 -3.49 1.51 -8.22
C ILE A 93 -3.15 1.82 -9.69
N PRO A 94 -4.04 2.47 -10.46
CA PRO A 94 -3.82 2.76 -11.88
C PRO A 94 -2.59 3.64 -12.15
N LEU A 95 -2.17 4.41 -11.15
CA LEU A 95 -1.01 5.30 -11.23
C LEU A 95 0.30 4.64 -10.77
N ALA A 96 0.26 3.39 -10.28
CA ALA A 96 1.47 2.69 -9.87
C ALA A 96 2.28 2.22 -11.09
N LYS A 97 3.57 2.53 -11.08
CA LYS A 97 4.50 2.21 -12.16
C LYS A 97 5.85 1.76 -11.64
N LEU A 98 6.51 0.87 -12.37
CA LEU A 98 7.90 0.51 -12.08
C LEU A 98 8.82 1.69 -12.44
N LYS A 99 9.72 2.04 -11.53
CA LYS A 99 10.84 2.95 -11.75
C LYS A 99 11.87 2.19 -12.55
N ASN A 100 11.76 2.25 -13.88
CA ASN A 100 12.77 1.70 -14.75
C ASN A 100 14.08 2.49 -14.55
N PRO A 101 15.20 1.87 -14.16
CA PRO A 101 16.49 2.54 -14.27
C PRO A 101 16.78 2.70 -15.77
N ALA A 102 16.87 3.95 -16.22
CA ALA A 102 17.47 4.28 -17.51
C ALA A 102 18.99 4.07 -17.43
#